data_AF-A0A2K0UC04-F1
#
_entry.id   AF-A0A2K0UC04-F1
#
_cell.length_a   1.000
_cell.length_b   1.000
_cell.length_c   1.000
_cell.angle_alpha   90.00
_cell.angle_beta   90.00
_cell.angle_gamma   90.00
#
_symmetry.space_group_name_H-M   'P 1'
#
loop_
_entity.id
_entity.type
_entity.pdbx_description
1 polymer ?
#
loop_
_entity_poly.entity_id
_entity_poly.type
_entity_poly.pdbx_seq_one_letter_code
_entity_poly.pdbx_strand_id
1 'polypeptide(L)'
;MWGGIGVSFKQVARNDPATFAVIYENRSRNAYACSFFPNESSRELIIYPPGLREPNYLANILAHEVGHILGLRHEFAHDKEKEYPSALFGSENADSIMNYFDHPKQFQVREQDLEELERFYAYDKVQYGKLFIVDVNPEVLFFSKIMVMNHDADLLPGLR
;
A
#
# COMPACT_ATOMS: atom_id res chain seq x y z
N MET A 1 7.31 6.66 -10.75
CA MET A 1 6.59 5.36 -10.68
C MET A 1 7.61 4.25 -10.57
N TRP A 2 7.28 3.10 -9.98
CA TRP A 2 8.22 2.02 -9.58
C TRP A 2 8.90 1.19 -10.70
N GLY A 3 8.63 1.47 -11.98
CA GLY A 3 9.39 0.87 -13.09
C GLY A 3 9.27 -0.65 -13.31
N GLY A 4 8.46 -1.37 -12.52
CA GLY A 4 8.33 -2.84 -12.64
C GLY A 4 9.51 -3.62 -12.07
N ILE A 5 10.22 -3.03 -11.09
CA ILE A 5 11.34 -3.67 -10.40
C ILE A 5 10.81 -4.73 -9.44
N GLY A 6 11.43 -5.93 -9.49
CA GLY A 6 11.15 -7.04 -8.57
C GLY A 6 9.86 -7.82 -8.86
N VAL A 7 8.74 -7.11 -9.08
CA VAL A 7 7.42 -7.72 -9.29
C VAL A 7 6.71 -7.14 -10.52
N SER A 8 5.74 -7.90 -11.04
CA SER A 8 4.87 -7.45 -12.12
C SER A 8 3.42 -7.38 -11.64
N PHE A 9 2.70 -6.35 -12.10
CA PHE A 9 1.29 -6.17 -11.80
C PHE A 9 0.46 -6.37 -13.06
N LYS A 10 -0.67 -7.07 -12.91
CA LYS A 10 -1.66 -7.24 -13.97
C LYS A 10 -3.04 -6.94 -13.39
N GLN A 11 -3.74 -6.02 -14.04
CA GLN A 11 -5.14 -5.80 -13.74
C GLN A 11 -5.99 -6.96 -14.30
N VAL A 12 -6.90 -7.46 -13.48
CA VAL A 12 -7.89 -8.48 -13.84
C VAL A 12 -9.30 -7.88 -13.84
N ALA A 13 -10.31 -8.61 -14.31
CA ALA A 13 -11.68 -8.12 -14.25
C ALA A 13 -12.15 -7.99 -12.80
N ARG A 14 -13.18 -7.16 -12.56
CA ARG A 14 -13.65 -6.78 -11.21
C ARG A 14 -13.93 -7.95 -10.26
N ASN A 15 -14.38 -9.09 -10.80
CA ASN A 15 -14.76 -10.26 -10.01
C ASN A 15 -13.82 -11.46 -10.24
N ASP A 16 -12.74 -11.26 -11.01
CA ASP A 16 -11.74 -12.29 -11.20
C ASP A 16 -10.86 -12.41 -9.95
N PRO A 17 -10.30 -13.59 -9.68
CA PRO A 17 -9.31 -13.74 -8.62
C PRO A 17 -8.11 -12.81 -8.83
N ALA A 18 -7.65 -12.19 -7.75
CA ALA A 18 -6.50 -11.28 -7.75
C ALA A 18 -5.61 -11.55 -6.54
N THR A 19 -4.40 -10.98 -6.53
CA THR A 19 -3.51 -11.05 -5.35
C THR A 19 -3.85 -10.00 -4.30
N PHE A 20 -4.47 -8.90 -4.72
CA PHE A 20 -5.03 -7.86 -3.85
C PHE A 20 -6.12 -7.08 -4.58
N ALA A 21 -6.95 -6.36 -3.83
CA ALA A 21 -7.96 -5.46 -4.39
C ALA A 21 -7.65 -4.00 -4.09
N VAL A 22 -8.08 -3.11 -4.98
CA VAL A 22 -8.13 -1.66 -4.73
C VAL A 22 -9.58 -1.31 -4.39
N ILE A 23 -9.79 -0.77 -3.20
CA ILE A 23 -11.13 -0.54 -2.64
C ILE A 23 -11.29 0.92 -2.25
N TYR A 24 -12.46 1.48 -2.51
CA TYR A 24 -12.88 2.73 -1.89
C TYR A 24 -13.73 2.46 -0.64
N GLU A 25 -13.33 3.05 0.48
CA GLU A 25 -14.12 3.07 1.71
C GLU A 25 -14.52 4.49 2.08
N ASN A 26 -15.83 4.74 2.16
CA ASN A 26 -16.37 6.02 2.64
C ASN A 26 -16.38 6.07 4.18
N ARG A 27 -15.20 6.06 4.79
CA ARG A 27 -15.02 6.21 6.25
C ARG A 27 -14.25 7.49 6.54
N SER A 28 -14.57 8.13 7.68
CA SER A 28 -13.80 9.27 8.16
C SER A 28 -12.46 8.78 8.73
N ARG A 29 -11.39 8.94 7.95
CA ARG A 29 -10.00 8.69 8.33
C ARG A 29 -9.17 9.92 8.00
N ASN A 30 -8.19 10.23 8.86
CA ASN A 30 -7.19 11.26 8.59
C ASN A 30 -6.02 10.70 7.76
N ALA A 31 -6.34 10.07 6.62
CA ALA A 31 -5.37 9.46 5.70
C ALA A 31 -5.94 9.52 4.27
N TYR A 32 -5.05 9.58 3.28
CA TYR A 32 -5.45 9.56 1.87
C TYR A 32 -5.79 8.14 1.40
N ALA A 33 -4.95 7.19 1.77
CA ALA A 33 -5.07 5.77 1.48
C ALA A 33 -4.39 4.95 2.59
N CYS A 34 -4.47 3.63 2.49
CA CYS A 34 -3.76 2.70 3.35
C CYS A 34 -3.55 1.39 2.57
N SER A 35 -2.36 0.83 2.73
CA SER A 35 -1.93 -0.41 2.09
C SER A 35 -1.69 -1.51 3.11
N PHE A 36 -1.03 -2.57 2.66
CA PHE A 36 -0.65 -3.76 3.41
C PHE A 36 0.77 -4.18 3.03
N PHE A 37 1.44 -4.93 3.91
CA PHE A 37 2.77 -5.50 3.64
C PHE A 37 2.69 -6.87 2.94
N PRO A 38 3.77 -7.34 2.26
CA PRO A 38 3.77 -8.60 1.52
C PRO A 38 3.36 -9.83 2.33
N ASN A 39 3.51 -9.85 3.65
CA ASN A 39 3.18 -10.98 4.51
C ASN A 39 1.85 -10.84 5.28
N GLU A 40 1.07 -9.78 5.04
CA GLU A 40 -0.20 -9.58 5.74
C GLU A 40 -1.34 -10.43 5.16
N SER A 41 -2.31 -10.80 6.00
CA SER A 41 -3.49 -11.53 5.55
C SER A 41 -4.52 -10.64 4.85
N SER A 42 -4.60 -9.37 5.25
CA SER A 42 -5.41 -8.37 4.55
C SER A 42 -4.68 -7.94 3.27
N ARG A 43 -5.36 -8.01 2.13
CA ARG A 43 -4.80 -7.75 0.79
C ARG A 43 -5.62 -6.68 0.07
N GLU A 44 -5.82 -5.55 0.75
CA GLU A 44 -6.65 -4.46 0.26
C GLU A 44 -5.86 -3.15 0.31
N LEU A 45 -5.72 -2.50 -0.85
CA LEU A 45 -5.30 -1.11 -0.92
C LEU A 45 -6.56 -0.26 -0.84
N ILE A 46 -6.75 0.43 0.28
CA ILE A 46 -7.95 1.20 0.58
C ILE A 46 -7.71 2.68 0.28
N ILE A 47 -8.56 3.28 -0.53
CA ILE A 47 -8.60 4.71 -0.82
C ILE A 47 -9.71 5.34 0.03
N TYR A 48 -9.39 6.39 0.76
CA TYR A 48 -10.34 7.14 1.60
C TYR A 48 -10.81 8.42 0.91
N PRO A 49 -11.88 9.08 1.42
CA PRO A 49 -12.41 10.30 0.81
C PRO A 49 -11.39 11.42 0.58
N PRO A 50 -10.41 11.69 1.48
CA PRO A 50 -9.38 12.69 1.22
C PRO A 50 -8.55 12.40 -0.04
N GLY A 51 -8.23 11.13 -0.33
CA GLY A 51 -7.45 10.76 -1.53
C GLY A 51 -8.18 11.09 -2.83
N LEU A 52 -9.50 10.91 -2.87
CA LEU A 52 -10.32 11.24 -4.04
C LEU A 52 -10.58 12.75 -4.21
N ARG A 53 -10.37 13.56 -3.17
CA ARG A 53 -10.43 15.04 -3.28
C ARG A 53 -9.18 15.64 -3.92
N GLU A 54 -8.11 14.86 -4.01
CA GLU A 54 -6.83 15.24 -4.63
C GLU A 54 -6.56 14.40 -5.90
N PRO A 55 -7.47 14.36 -6.89
CA PRO A 55 -7.39 13.41 -8.01
C PRO A 55 -6.12 13.58 -8.85
N ASN A 56 -5.58 14.79 -8.93
CA ASN A 56 -4.33 15.09 -9.64
C ASN A 56 -3.10 14.43 -9.01
N TYR A 57 -3.19 14.03 -7.74
CA TYR A 57 -2.09 13.41 -6.99
C TYR A 57 -2.43 11.98 -6.54
N LEU A 58 -3.57 11.43 -6.99
CA LEU A 58 -3.96 10.07 -6.61
C LEU A 58 -2.91 9.04 -7.06
N ALA A 59 -2.31 9.21 -8.24
CA ALA A 59 -1.23 8.33 -8.70
C ALA A 59 0.01 8.39 -7.79
N ASN A 60 0.31 9.56 -7.22
CA ASN A 60 1.42 9.77 -6.31
C ASN A 60 1.16 9.10 -4.95
N ILE A 61 -0.05 9.28 -4.41
CA ILE A 61 -0.51 8.61 -3.18
C ILE A 61 -0.47 7.10 -3.37
N LEU A 62 -1.04 6.58 -4.47
CA LEU A 62 -1.04 5.15 -4.77
C LEU A 62 0.38 4.61 -4.98
N ALA A 63 1.31 5.41 -5.52
CA ALA A 63 2.70 4.99 -5.63
C ALA A 63 3.35 4.80 -4.25
N HIS A 64 3.06 5.66 -3.27
CA HIS A 64 3.50 5.45 -1.88
C HIS A 64 2.94 4.13 -1.33
N GLU A 65 1.62 3.92 -1.45
CA GLU A 65 0.96 2.69 -0.98
C GLU A 65 1.47 1.41 -1.66
N VAL A 66 1.82 1.48 -2.95
CA VAL A 66 2.46 0.37 -3.67
C VAL A 66 3.85 0.09 -3.14
N GLY A 67 4.59 1.10 -2.65
CA GLY A 67 5.86 0.90 -1.95
C GLY A 67 5.72 -0.05 -0.77
N HIS A 68 4.64 0.07 0.02
CA HIS A 68 4.33 -0.88 1.09
C HIS A 68 4.06 -2.30 0.58
N ILE A 69 3.33 -2.45 -0.52
CA ILE A 69 3.08 -3.76 -1.16
C ILE A 69 4.39 -4.38 -1.66
N LEU A 70 5.37 -3.56 -2.06
CA LEU A 70 6.71 -3.99 -2.46
C LEU A 70 7.61 -4.36 -1.26
N GLY A 71 7.14 -4.17 -0.03
CA GLY A 71 7.87 -4.47 1.21
C GLY A 71 8.58 -3.27 1.85
N LEU A 72 8.43 -2.07 1.29
CA LEU A 72 9.06 -0.86 1.84
C LEU A 72 8.27 -0.34 3.04
N ARG A 73 8.97 0.08 4.09
CA ARG A 73 8.40 0.82 5.21
C ARG A 73 8.66 2.31 5.05
N HIS A 74 8.13 3.13 5.95
CA HIS A 74 8.48 4.54 5.96
C HIS A 74 9.99 4.73 6.14
N GLU A 75 10.53 5.78 5.52
CA GLU A 75 11.95 6.13 5.56
C GLU A 75 12.51 6.15 7.00
N PHE A 76 11.72 6.72 7.91
CA PHE A 76 12.06 6.88 9.32
C PHE A 76 11.66 5.68 10.20
N ALA A 77 11.09 4.60 9.65
CA ALA A 77 10.50 3.51 10.44
C ALA A 77 11.53 2.82 11.34
N HIS A 78 12.75 2.62 10.83
CA HIS A 78 13.82 1.96 11.56
C HIS A 78 14.24 2.72 12.84
N ASP A 79 14.00 4.03 12.90
CA ASP A 79 14.29 4.86 14.07
C ASP A 79 13.02 5.22 14.87
N LYS A 80 11.91 5.55 14.23
CA LYS A 80 10.72 6.09 14.92
C LYS A 80 9.62 5.07 15.18
N GLU A 81 9.60 3.95 14.46
CA GLU A 81 8.57 2.90 14.57
C GLU A 81 9.15 1.63 15.24
N LYS A 82 9.86 1.79 16.35
CA LYS A 82 10.64 0.71 17.00
C LYS A 82 9.83 -0.51 17.44
N GLU A 83 8.51 -0.38 17.56
CA GLU A 83 7.60 -1.49 17.84
C GLU A 83 7.49 -2.48 16.67
N TYR A 84 7.85 -2.05 15.45
CA TYR A 84 7.83 -2.85 14.24
C TYR A 84 9.26 -3.00 13.70
N PRO A 85 9.89 -4.17 13.87
CA PRO A 85 11.25 -4.40 13.41
C PRO A 85 11.41 -4.08 11.92
N SER A 86 12.33 -3.16 11.63
CA SER A 86 12.68 -2.72 10.28
C SER A 86 14.15 -2.32 10.23
N ALA A 87 14.71 -2.27 9.02
CA ALA A 87 16.09 -1.89 8.80
C ALA A 87 16.17 -0.88 7.65
N LEU A 88 17.05 0.11 7.78
CA LEU A 88 17.43 0.97 6.67
C LEU A 88 18.23 0.13 5.67
N PHE A 89 17.72 0.01 4.44
CA PHE A 89 18.42 -0.66 3.36
C PHE A 89 19.01 0.37 2.41
N GLY A 90 20.34 0.47 2.35
CA GLY A 90 21.02 1.53 1.61
C GLY A 90 21.33 2.73 2.50
N SER A 91 20.89 3.92 2.11
CA SER A 91 21.15 5.19 2.81
C SER A 91 19.88 6.00 3.05
N GLU A 92 19.87 6.84 4.09
CA GLU A 92 18.75 7.73 4.38
C GLU A 92 18.46 8.69 3.21
N ASN A 93 17.18 8.91 2.94
CA ASN A 93 16.69 9.81 1.90
C ASN A 93 15.45 10.57 2.35
N ALA A 94 15.63 11.82 2.77
CA ALA A 94 14.53 12.69 3.18
C ALA A 94 13.50 12.94 2.06
N ASP A 95 13.90 12.80 0.80
CA ASP A 95 13.05 13.00 -0.38
C ASP A 95 12.43 11.69 -0.91
N SER A 96 12.65 10.55 -0.22
CA SER A 96 12.02 9.28 -0.57
C SER A 96 10.50 9.43 -0.63
N ILE A 97 9.87 8.79 -1.62
CA ILE A 97 8.41 8.69 -1.64
C ILE A 97 7.86 8.06 -0.36
N MET A 98 8.63 7.23 0.35
CA MET A 98 8.24 6.56 1.59
C MET A 98 8.31 7.46 2.82
N ASN A 99 8.63 8.74 2.68
CA ASN A 99 8.58 9.70 3.77
C ASN A 99 7.18 10.32 3.93
N TYR A 100 6.98 11.13 4.97
CA TYR A 100 5.80 11.95 5.15
C TYR A 100 6.01 13.35 4.59
N PHE A 101 5.00 13.86 3.90
CA PHE A 101 4.98 15.20 3.34
C PHE A 101 3.66 15.90 3.68
N ASP A 102 3.72 17.22 3.80
CA ASP A 102 2.55 18.05 4.06
C ASP A 102 1.58 18.11 2.87
N HIS A 103 2.07 17.80 1.65
CA HIS A 103 1.28 17.89 0.43
C HIS A 103 1.53 16.72 -0.53
N PRO A 104 0.47 16.09 -1.09
CA PRO A 104 0.61 14.85 -1.86
C PRO A 104 1.39 14.99 -3.18
N LYS A 105 1.53 16.21 -3.71
CA LYS A 105 2.42 16.51 -4.85
C LYS A 105 3.88 16.07 -4.63
N GLN A 106 4.32 15.99 -3.37
CA GLN A 106 5.70 15.66 -3.00
C GLN A 106 5.96 14.16 -3.01
N PHE A 107 4.93 13.32 -2.93
CA PHE A 107 5.06 11.87 -3.11
C PHE A 107 5.47 11.57 -4.55
N GLN A 108 6.77 11.45 -4.80
CA GLN A 108 7.31 11.15 -6.11
C GLN A 108 8.40 10.12 -5.94
N VAL A 109 8.27 8.99 -6.63
CA VAL A 109 9.34 7.99 -6.69
C VAL A 109 10.57 8.65 -7.27
N ARG A 110 11.65 8.67 -6.50
CA ARG A 110 12.95 9.24 -6.87
C ARG A 110 13.88 8.19 -7.45
N GLU A 111 14.98 8.64 -8.02
CA GLU A 111 16.02 7.78 -8.57
C GLU A 111 16.58 6.84 -7.48
N GLN A 112 16.89 7.37 -6.30
CA GLN A 112 17.37 6.55 -5.19
C GLN A 112 16.34 5.49 -4.75
N ASP A 113 15.03 5.81 -4.73
CA ASP A 113 13.98 4.82 -4.41
C ASP A 113 14.03 3.63 -5.38
N LEU A 114 14.27 3.90 -6.67
CA LEU A 114 14.34 2.86 -7.71
C LEU A 114 15.62 2.03 -7.57
N GLU A 115 16.77 2.68 -7.42
CA GLU A 115 18.06 2.00 -7.32
C GLU A 115 18.14 1.12 -6.06
N GLU A 116 17.64 1.61 -4.92
CA GLU A 116 17.64 0.85 -3.67
C GLU A 116 16.64 -0.30 -3.69
N LEU A 117 15.48 -0.10 -4.33
CA LEU A 117 14.53 -1.18 -4.58
C LEU A 117 15.14 -2.26 -5.48
N GLU A 118 15.86 -1.89 -6.54
CA GLU A 118 16.54 -2.85 -7.42
C GLU A 118 17.61 -3.63 -6.65
N ARG A 119 18.42 -2.94 -5.84
CA ARG A 119 19.39 -3.59 -4.94
C ARG A 119 18.73 -4.50 -3.92
N PHE A 120 17.56 -4.13 -3.39
CA PHE A 120 16.81 -4.94 -2.43
C PHE A 120 16.30 -6.23 -3.07
N TYR A 121 15.66 -6.17 -4.24
CA TYR A 121 15.19 -7.36 -4.95
C TYR A 121 16.32 -8.21 -5.54
N ALA A 122 17.50 -7.63 -5.79
CA ALA A 122 18.71 -8.37 -6.20
C ALA A 122 19.49 -8.95 -5.00
N TYR A 123 19.08 -8.68 -3.76
CA TYR A 123 19.81 -9.12 -2.58
C TYR A 123 19.61 -10.61 -2.33
N ASP A 124 20.70 -11.38 -2.38
CA ASP A 124 20.69 -12.85 -2.40
C ASP A 124 20.90 -13.51 -1.03
N LYS A 125 21.03 -12.72 0.04
CA LYS A 125 21.22 -13.25 1.39
C LYS A 125 19.89 -13.31 2.15
N VAL A 126 19.75 -14.36 2.96
CA VAL A 126 18.57 -14.61 3.79
C VAL A 126 18.44 -13.66 5.00
N GLN A 127 19.43 -12.79 5.22
CA GLN A 127 19.49 -11.93 6.39
C GLN A 127 20.11 -10.58 6.03
N TYR A 128 19.52 -9.51 6.54
CA TYR A 128 20.05 -8.15 6.49
C TYR A 128 20.12 -7.56 7.91
N GLY A 129 21.33 -7.27 8.38
CA GLY A 129 21.55 -6.89 9.78
C GLY A 129 21.07 -7.99 10.73
N LYS A 130 20.06 -7.68 11.56
CA LYS A 130 19.47 -8.63 12.52
C LYS A 130 18.14 -9.23 12.04
N LEU A 131 17.68 -8.87 10.85
CA LEU A 131 16.38 -9.27 10.32
C LEU A 131 16.54 -10.30 9.21
N PHE A 132 15.62 -11.25 9.15
CA PHE A 132 15.55 -12.21 8.06
C PHE A 132 14.76 -11.63 6.90
N ILE A 133 15.22 -11.92 5.69
CA ILE A 133 14.50 -11.66 4.46
C ILE A 133 13.69 -12.91 4.12
N VAL A 134 12.42 -12.71 3.81
CA VAL A 134 11.48 -13.77 3.52
C VAL A 134 10.85 -13.50 2.16
N ASP A 135 10.98 -14.47 1.25
CA ASP A 135 10.26 -14.46 -0.01
C ASP A 135 8.79 -14.76 0.25
N VAL A 136 7.91 -13.89 -0.24
CA VAL A 136 6.46 -14.10 -0.14
C VAL A 136 5.88 -14.30 -1.53
N ASN A 137 5.34 -15.49 -1.76
CA ASN A 137 4.53 -15.76 -2.93
C ASN A 137 3.10 -15.29 -2.66
N PRO A 138 2.58 -14.28 -3.38
CA PRO A 138 1.25 -13.76 -3.13
C PRO A 138 0.19 -14.80 -3.52
N GLU A 139 -0.73 -15.07 -2.59
CA GLU A 139 -1.88 -15.92 -2.86
C GLU A 139 -2.91 -15.21 -3.73
N VAL A 140 -3.65 -15.99 -4.52
CA VAL A 140 -4.73 -15.48 -5.37
C VAL A 140 -6.06 -15.72 -4.66
N LEU A 141 -6.81 -14.66 -4.42
CA LEU A 141 -8.04 -14.63 -3.63
C LEU A 141 -9.21 -14.09 -4.45
N PHE A 142 -10.43 -14.45 -4.03
CA PHE A 142 -11.65 -13.83 -4.54
C PHE A 142 -12.03 -12.64 -3.66
N PHE A 143 -12.03 -11.44 -4.24
CA PHE A 143 -12.49 -10.22 -3.58
C PHE A 143 -13.97 -9.98 -3.92
N SER A 144 -14.85 -10.84 -3.41
CA SER A 144 -16.28 -10.58 -3.50
C SER A 144 -16.67 -9.54 -2.46
N LYS A 145 -17.02 -8.33 -2.90
CA LYS A 145 -17.76 -7.41 -2.04
C LYS A 145 -19.19 -7.95 -1.85
N ILE A 146 -19.36 -9.03 -1.08
CA ILE A 146 -20.63 -9.27 -0.36
C ILE A 146 -20.57 -8.36 0.86
N MET A 147 -20.69 -7.05 0.62
CA MET A 147 -21.09 -6.14 1.68
C MET A 147 -22.61 -5.98 1.58
N VAL A 148 -23.29 -6.86 2.29
CA VAL A 148 -24.39 -6.51 3.21
C VAL A 148 -25.08 -5.20 2.84
N MET A 149 -26.08 -5.27 1.95
CA MET A 149 -27.21 -4.35 1.98
C MET A 149 -28.05 -4.66 3.22
N ASN A 150 -27.54 -4.43 4.42
CA ASN A 150 -28.36 -4.31 5.62
C ASN A 150 -27.96 -3.00 6.29
N HIS A 151 -28.53 -1.91 5.79
CA HIS A 151 -29.15 -0.87 6.61
C HIS A 151 -30.01 -0.03 5.65
N ASP A 152 -31.27 0.12 6.03
CA ASP A 152 -32.35 0.88 5.37
C ASP A 152 -33.34 0.09 4.50
N ALA A 153 -33.82 -1.04 5.03
CA ALA A 153 -35.15 -1.55 4.76
C ALA A 153 -35.97 -1.58 6.07
N ASP A 154 -36.07 -0.44 6.76
CA ASP A 154 -36.98 -0.26 7.90
C ASP A 154 -37.40 1.21 8.02
N LEU A 155 -38.02 1.74 6.97
CA LEU A 155 -38.93 2.90 7.07
C LEU A 155 -40.11 2.70 6.12
N LEU A 156 -40.93 1.70 6.43
CA LEU A 156 -42.35 1.75 6.13
C LEU A 156 -43.10 1.88 7.47
N PRO A 157 -43.63 3.06 7.83
CA PRO A 157 -44.78 3.09 8.70
C PRO A 157 -46.00 2.77 7.84
N GLY A 158 -46.60 1.60 8.08
CA GLY A 158 -47.90 1.27 7.53
C GLY A 158 -49.01 2.16 8.10
N LEU A 159 -50.04 2.34 7.27
CA LEU A 159 -51.46 2.40 7.61
C LEU A 159 -51.97 3.61 8.44
N ARG A 160 -52.46 4.65 7.76
CA ARG A 160 -53.90 4.94 7.54
C ARG A 160 -54.09 6.30 6.88
#